data_AF-A0A0N1IJB4-F1
#
_entry.id   AF-A0A0N1IJB4-F1
#
_cell.length_a   1.000
_cell.length_b   1.000
_cell.length_c   1.000
_cell.angle_alpha   90.00
_cell.angle_beta   90.00
_cell.angle_gamma   90.00
#
_symmetry.space_group_name_H-M   'P 1'
#
loop_
_entity.id
_entity.type
_entity.pdbx_description
1 polymer ?
#
loop_
_entity_poly.entity_id
_entity_poly.type
_entity_poly.pdbx_seq_one_letter_code
_entity_poly.pdbx_strand_id
1 'polypeptide(L)'
;MAEVRVKQQEALRLEDHVVSWKEKVKASKVRDMERIQTLEKELEVLEAEAVAVFRCVAAFGGVPASELPAEKVPKEWVSVVAVYLADVQRSVDSFCEEWGVGGKDRRLVALMEAASAAAAKDKGSLKEAVSARQRCEAEVATLKEAEAVLIARCSEADSRIAALESDAVKASQDDSLRLVEAENTELKTRCDLLRRELQRQREAVHRERAQQVDSSGGESPASPSTESASAVQSALRAAAGGITERDLASFVGRPDSQGGPMRSSKAKLEQLMKQNEELRRENAHNNSVIAQQIRALESYKANERVQIGIEYLRNIMHQYLCAADDLRPKMIPAICTVLEFNSTQKGDVQAANPSCPRFH
;
A
#
# COMPACT_ATOMS: atom_id res chain seq x y z
N MET A 1 -18.88 -21.56 20.20
CA MET A 1 -19.31 -21.42 18.79
C MET A 1 -19.69 -19.99 18.42
N ALA A 2 -20.59 -19.31 19.15
CA ALA A 2 -20.96 -17.91 18.86
C ALA A 2 -19.80 -16.93 19.10
N GLU A 3 -19.08 -17.09 20.20
CA GLU A 3 -17.94 -16.23 20.58
C GLU A 3 -16.75 -16.34 19.61
N VAL A 4 -16.50 -17.54 19.07
CA VAL A 4 -15.48 -17.76 18.03
C VAL A 4 -15.84 -17.03 16.74
N ARG A 5 -17.12 -17.05 16.34
CA ARG A 5 -17.59 -16.33 15.15
C ARG A 5 -17.47 -14.81 15.30
N VAL A 6 -17.75 -14.28 16.49
CA VAL A 6 -17.59 -12.84 16.79
C VAL A 6 -16.13 -12.43 16.68
N LYS A 7 -15.21 -13.16 17.32
CA LYS A 7 -13.77 -12.88 17.23
C LYS A 7 -13.23 -12.99 15.80
N GLN A 8 -13.75 -13.93 15.01
CA GLN A 8 -13.36 -14.10 13.61
C GLN A 8 -13.85 -12.95 12.72
N GLN A 9 -15.02 -12.38 13.04
CA GLN A 9 -15.53 -11.17 12.37
C GLN A 9 -14.76 -9.90 12.78
N GLU A 10 -14.33 -9.81 14.03
CA GLU A 10 -13.47 -8.72 14.52
C GLU A 10 -12.07 -8.77 13.91
N ALA A 11 -11.49 -9.98 13.77
CA ALA A 11 -10.20 -10.16 13.11
C ALA A 11 -10.23 -9.70 11.64
N LEU A 12 -11.25 -10.10 10.87
CA LEU A 12 -11.41 -9.65 9.48
C LEU A 12 -11.57 -8.12 9.38
N ARG A 13 -12.33 -7.51 10.29
CA ARG A 13 -12.47 -6.04 10.34
C ARG A 13 -11.15 -5.33 10.65
N LEU A 14 -10.34 -5.89 11.53
CA LEU A 14 -9.03 -5.35 11.88
C LEU A 14 -8.06 -5.50 10.70
N GLU A 15 -8.08 -6.63 10.00
CA GLU A 15 -7.30 -6.84 8.77
C GLU A 15 -7.65 -5.79 7.71
N ASP A 16 -8.94 -5.56 7.44
CA ASP A 16 -9.39 -4.52 6.51
C ASP A 16 -8.96 -3.11 6.93
N HIS A 17 -9.01 -2.81 8.23
CA HIS A 17 -8.55 -1.51 8.75
C HIS A 17 -7.04 -1.34 8.61
N VAL A 18 -6.26 -2.40 8.87
CA VAL A 18 -4.80 -2.37 8.72
C VAL A 18 -4.41 -2.19 7.26
N VAL A 19 -5.08 -2.88 6.34
CA VAL A 19 -4.85 -2.72 4.89
C VAL A 19 -5.17 -1.29 4.46
N SER A 20 -6.37 -0.78 4.80
CA SER A 20 -6.77 0.59 4.47
C SER A 20 -5.82 1.65 5.07
N TRP A 21 -5.36 1.44 6.30
CA TRP A 21 -4.40 2.33 6.95
C TRP A 21 -3.04 2.29 6.24
N LYS A 22 -2.52 1.10 5.90
CA LYS A 22 -1.27 0.95 5.13
C LYS A 22 -1.35 1.67 3.79
N GLU A 23 -2.48 1.60 3.10
CA GLU A 23 -2.69 2.32 1.84
C GLU A 23 -2.69 3.84 2.03
N LYS A 24 -3.38 4.35 3.06
CA LYS A 24 -3.39 5.79 3.38
C LYS A 24 -2.00 6.31 3.74
N VAL A 25 -1.21 5.54 4.51
CA VAL A 25 0.16 5.91 4.88
C VAL A 25 1.06 5.92 3.65
N LYS A 26 0.97 4.91 2.77
CA LYS A 26 1.71 4.90 1.50
C LYS A 26 1.38 6.11 0.64
N ALA A 27 0.09 6.44 0.50
CA ALA A 27 -0.36 7.61 -0.27
C ALA A 27 0.09 8.95 0.34
N SER A 28 0.17 9.05 1.68
CA SER A 28 0.74 10.23 2.34
C SER A 28 2.23 10.32 2.06
N LYS A 29 2.98 9.23 2.27
CA LYS A 29 4.43 9.18 2.07
C LYS A 29 4.84 9.60 0.65
N VAL A 30 4.11 9.13 -0.36
CA VAL A 30 4.36 9.51 -1.75
C VAL A 30 4.16 11.02 -1.95
N ARG A 31 3.04 11.58 -1.46
CA ARG A 31 2.78 13.03 -1.56
C ARG A 31 3.82 13.86 -0.82
N ASP A 32 4.22 13.44 0.37
CA ASP A 32 5.21 14.14 1.17
C ASP A 32 6.58 14.10 0.48
N MET A 33 6.96 12.96 -0.11
CA MET A 33 8.21 12.83 -0.86
C MET A 33 8.23 13.67 -2.14
N GLU A 34 7.11 13.73 -2.88
CA GLU A 34 6.98 14.62 -4.04
C GLU A 34 7.11 16.09 -3.61
N ARG A 35 6.44 16.48 -2.52
CA ARG A 35 6.50 17.86 -2.01
C ARG A 35 7.90 18.23 -1.54
N ILE A 36 8.61 17.33 -0.85
CA ILE A 36 10.00 17.53 -0.43
C ILE A 36 10.89 17.75 -1.65
N GLN A 37 10.79 16.90 -2.68
CA GLN A 37 11.60 17.05 -3.89
C GLN A 37 11.35 18.37 -4.62
N THR A 38 10.11 18.85 -4.65
CA THR A 38 9.79 20.17 -5.22
C THR A 38 10.45 21.29 -4.41
N LEU A 39 10.31 21.25 -3.09
CA LEU A 39 10.89 22.26 -2.21
C LEU A 39 12.43 22.27 -2.24
N GLU A 40 13.06 21.09 -2.35
CA GLU A 40 14.51 20.97 -2.49
C GLU A 40 15.01 21.63 -3.79
N LYS A 41 14.31 21.42 -4.91
CA LYS A 41 14.64 22.08 -6.18
C LYS A 41 14.46 23.60 -6.11
N GLU A 42 13.38 24.07 -5.49
CA GLU A 42 13.16 25.51 -5.29
C GLU A 42 14.27 26.13 -4.42
N LEU A 43 14.72 25.41 -3.40
CA LEU A 43 15.82 25.85 -2.54
C LEU A 43 17.14 25.92 -3.29
N GLU A 44 17.47 24.94 -4.12
CA GLU A 44 18.66 24.97 -4.99
C GLU A 44 18.67 26.18 -5.92
N VAL A 45 17.53 26.49 -6.55
CA VAL A 45 17.39 27.68 -7.42
C VAL A 45 17.61 28.97 -6.62
N LEU A 46 16.95 29.10 -5.47
CA LEU A 46 17.08 30.27 -4.61
C LEU A 46 18.51 30.44 -4.05
N GLU A 47 19.21 29.34 -3.75
CA GLU A 47 20.61 29.39 -3.34
C GLU A 47 21.53 29.82 -4.47
N ALA A 48 21.31 29.33 -5.70
CA ALA A 48 22.07 29.77 -6.86
C ALA A 48 21.86 31.28 -7.15
N GLU A 49 20.61 31.76 -7.06
CA GLU A 49 20.29 33.18 -7.20
C GLU A 49 20.94 34.03 -6.09
N ALA A 50 20.89 33.57 -4.84
CA ALA A 50 21.52 34.27 -3.72
C ALA A 50 23.06 34.32 -3.85
N VAL A 51 23.70 33.25 -4.34
CA VAL A 51 25.14 33.25 -4.68
C VAL A 51 25.44 34.27 -5.78
N ALA A 52 24.61 34.34 -6.82
CA ALA A 52 24.78 35.31 -7.91
C ALA A 52 24.67 36.76 -7.42
N VAL A 53 23.64 37.07 -6.62
CA VAL A 53 23.46 38.40 -6.01
C VAL A 53 24.64 38.75 -5.11
N PHE A 54 25.07 37.82 -4.25
CA PHE A 54 26.22 38.01 -3.37
C PHE A 54 27.50 38.36 -4.15
N ARG A 55 27.79 37.61 -5.23
CA ARG A 55 28.96 37.86 -6.08
C ARG A 55 28.90 39.24 -6.76
N CYS A 56 27.74 39.61 -7.30
CA CYS A 56 27.56 40.93 -7.92
C CYS A 56 27.84 42.05 -6.92
N VAL A 57 27.24 41.98 -5.73
CA VAL A 57 27.41 43.01 -4.69
C VAL A 57 28.85 43.09 -4.20
N ALA A 58 29.50 41.95 -3.97
CA ALA A 58 30.88 41.93 -3.49
C ALA A 58 31.89 42.40 -4.55
N ALA A 59 31.65 42.10 -5.84
CA ALA A 59 32.46 42.63 -6.94
C ALA A 59 32.35 44.16 -7.04
N PHE A 60 31.16 44.73 -6.82
CA PHE A 60 30.98 46.18 -6.71
C PHE A 60 31.72 46.77 -5.50
N GLY A 61 31.81 46.03 -4.39
CA GLY A 61 32.58 46.39 -3.20
C GLY A 61 34.10 46.23 -3.34
N GLY A 62 34.61 45.83 -4.51
CA GLY A 62 36.04 45.67 -4.77
C GLY A 62 36.65 44.35 -4.25
N VAL A 63 35.83 43.38 -3.84
CA VAL A 63 36.31 42.06 -3.42
C VAL A 63 36.74 41.27 -4.66
N PRO A 64 38.00 40.78 -4.74
CA PRO A 64 38.45 40.01 -5.88
C PRO A 64 37.72 38.67 -5.97
N ALA A 65 37.43 38.24 -7.20
CA ALA A 65 36.69 36.99 -7.47
C ALA A 65 37.30 35.73 -6.82
N SER A 66 38.59 35.77 -6.48
CA SER A 66 39.33 34.72 -5.78
C SER A 66 38.93 34.55 -4.31
N GLU A 67 38.32 35.55 -3.68
CA GLU A 67 37.94 35.53 -2.26
C GLU A 67 36.45 35.22 -2.05
N LEU A 68 35.68 35.05 -3.15
CA LEU A 68 34.26 34.78 -3.10
C LEU A 68 34.00 33.26 -3.02
N PRO A 69 33.16 32.78 -2.07
CA PRO A 69 32.83 31.38 -1.95
C PRO A 69 32.19 30.83 -3.24
N ALA A 70 32.72 29.70 -3.71
CA ALA A 70 32.41 29.13 -5.02
C ALA A 70 31.05 28.41 -5.11
N GLU A 71 30.50 27.93 -3.99
CA GLU A 71 29.33 27.04 -4.02
C GLU A 71 28.21 27.38 -3.03
N LYS A 72 28.48 28.11 -1.92
CA LYS A 72 27.46 28.38 -0.89
C LYS A 72 27.55 29.80 -0.34
N VAL A 73 26.39 30.41 -0.13
CA VAL A 73 26.30 31.71 0.52
C VAL A 73 26.64 31.55 2.02
N PRO A 74 27.54 32.38 2.60
CA PRO A 74 27.84 32.31 4.03
C PRO A 74 26.58 32.47 4.89
N LYS A 75 26.46 31.84 6.06
CA LYS A 75 25.24 31.96 6.90
C LYS A 75 24.86 33.41 7.24
N GLU A 76 25.84 34.30 7.27
CA GLU A 76 25.68 35.72 7.61
C GLU A 76 25.59 36.62 6.35
N TRP A 77 25.42 36.04 5.16
CA TRP A 77 25.49 36.76 3.89
C TRP A 77 24.52 37.93 3.77
N VAL A 78 23.34 37.84 4.39
CA VAL A 78 22.35 38.91 4.39
C VAL A 78 22.91 40.17 5.07
N SER A 79 23.60 39.99 6.19
CA SER A 79 24.29 41.07 6.92
C SER A 79 25.45 41.63 6.10
N VAL A 80 26.24 40.76 5.46
CA VAL A 80 27.37 41.15 4.60
C VAL A 80 26.89 41.96 3.39
N VAL A 81 25.86 41.48 2.67
CA VAL A 81 25.24 42.18 1.53
C VAL A 81 24.61 43.49 1.96
N ALA A 82 23.97 43.54 3.13
CA ALA A 82 23.38 44.79 3.65
C ALA A 82 24.45 45.86 3.94
N VAL A 83 25.61 45.47 4.46
CA VAL A 83 26.76 46.37 4.67
C VAL A 83 27.30 46.87 3.33
N TYR A 84 27.57 45.96 2.38
CA TYR A 84 28.06 46.35 1.06
C TYR A 84 27.08 47.26 0.30
N LEU A 85 25.78 46.97 0.33
CA LEU A 85 24.77 47.83 -0.28
C LEU A 85 24.73 49.21 0.38
N ALA A 86 24.93 49.29 1.71
CA ALA A 86 25.03 50.57 2.40
C ALA A 86 26.32 51.33 2.06
N ASP A 87 27.43 50.62 1.83
CA ASP A 87 28.70 51.21 1.38
C ASP A 87 28.59 51.71 -0.07
N VAL A 88 27.99 50.93 -0.97
CA VAL A 88 27.71 51.33 -2.35
C VAL A 88 26.78 52.55 -2.37
N GLN A 89 25.70 52.53 -1.58
CA GLN A 89 24.80 53.68 -1.47
C GLN A 89 25.55 54.93 -0.99
N ARG A 90 26.36 54.83 0.07
CA ARG A 90 27.18 55.95 0.55
C ARG A 90 28.18 56.45 -0.48
N SER A 91 28.80 55.54 -1.24
CA SER A 91 29.77 55.90 -2.27
C SER A 91 29.08 56.59 -3.46
N VAL A 92 27.87 56.17 -3.82
CA VAL A 92 27.02 56.81 -4.83
C VAL A 92 26.56 58.19 -4.34
N ASP A 93 26.09 58.30 -3.09
CA ASP A 93 25.67 59.58 -2.50
C ASP A 93 26.84 60.58 -2.45
N SER A 94 28.03 60.12 -2.03
CA SER A 94 29.27 60.92 -2.01
C SER A 94 29.71 61.35 -3.41
N PHE A 95 29.64 60.45 -4.39
CA PHE A 95 29.95 60.79 -5.79
C PHE A 95 28.98 61.88 -6.31
N CYS A 96 27.72 61.82 -5.91
CA CYS A 96 26.72 62.83 -6.30
C CYS A 96 26.92 64.19 -5.67
N GLU A 97 27.35 64.21 -4.41
CA GLU A 97 27.76 65.43 -3.72
C GLU A 97 29.04 66.03 -4.35
N GLU A 98 30.06 65.22 -4.61
CA GLU A 98 31.35 65.66 -5.21
C GLU A 98 31.21 66.18 -6.64
N TRP A 99 30.44 65.48 -7.48
CA TRP A 99 30.25 65.89 -8.88
C TRP A 99 29.26 67.03 -9.04
N GLY A 100 28.70 67.53 -7.94
CA GLY A 100 27.73 68.59 -7.97
C GLY A 100 26.62 68.23 -8.96
N VAL A 101 26.00 67.05 -8.80
CA VAL A 101 24.71 66.74 -9.45
C VAL A 101 23.60 67.59 -8.81
N GLY A 102 23.94 68.80 -8.36
CA GLY A 102 23.06 69.94 -8.29
C GLY A 102 22.62 70.34 -9.70
N GLY A 103 21.53 69.72 -10.15
CA GLY A 103 20.49 70.41 -10.90
C GLY A 103 20.74 70.76 -12.37
N LYS A 104 21.88 70.43 -12.99
CA LYS A 104 22.09 70.77 -14.42
C LYS A 104 21.76 69.66 -15.41
N ASP A 105 21.76 68.39 -14.99
CA ASP A 105 21.33 67.30 -15.86
C ASP A 105 20.17 66.52 -15.23
N ARG A 106 18.95 67.03 -15.47
CA ARG A 106 17.67 66.47 -14.98
C ARG A 106 17.52 64.97 -15.27
N ARG A 107 18.17 64.47 -16.33
CA ARG A 107 18.14 63.05 -16.70
C ARG A 107 18.95 62.18 -15.75
N LEU A 108 20.09 62.67 -15.27
CA LEU A 108 20.99 61.90 -14.41
C LEU A 108 20.41 61.79 -12.99
N VAL A 109 19.83 62.87 -12.47
CA VAL A 109 19.09 62.85 -11.19
C VAL A 109 17.88 61.91 -11.27
N ALA A 110 17.09 61.96 -12.35
CA ALA A 110 15.94 61.08 -12.51
C ALA A 110 16.34 59.59 -12.64
N LEU A 111 17.46 59.28 -13.30
CA LEU A 111 18.00 57.92 -13.39
C LEU A 111 18.45 57.41 -12.02
N MET A 112 19.04 58.28 -11.20
CA MET A 112 19.49 57.91 -9.86
C MET A 112 18.35 57.71 -8.87
N GLU A 113 17.33 58.56 -8.91
CA GLU A 113 16.11 58.38 -8.12
C GLU A 113 15.39 57.09 -8.52
N ALA A 114 15.33 56.79 -9.83
CA ALA A 114 14.75 55.54 -10.34
C ALA A 114 15.55 54.30 -9.89
N ALA A 115 16.89 54.36 -9.93
CA ALA A 115 17.76 53.29 -9.47
C ALA A 115 17.64 53.06 -7.96
N SER A 116 17.57 54.13 -7.17
CA SER A 116 17.38 54.06 -5.71
C SER A 116 16.01 53.49 -5.34
N ALA A 117 14.97 53.88 -6.08
CA ALA A 117 13.63 53.33 -5.90
C ALA A 117 13.55 51.84 -6.27
N ALA A 118 14.23 51.42 -7.34
CA ALA A 118 14.34 50.01 -7.73
C ALA A 118 15.09 49.20 -6.67
N ALA A 119 16.24 49.68 -6.18
CA ALA A 119 17.00 49.02 -5.13
C ALA A 119 16.21 48.90 -3.81
N ALA A 120 15.43 49.93 -3.45
CA ALA A 120 14.57 49.88 -2.28
C ALA A 120 13.44 48.84 -2.42
N LYS A 121 12.85 48.73 -3.61
CA LYS A 121 11.85 47.71 -3.94
C LYS A 121 12.45 46.31 -3.86
N ASP A 122 13.60 46.09 -4.48
CA ASP A 122 14.30 44.81 -4.50
C ASP A 122 14.73 44.38 -3.09
N LYS A 123 15.16 45.33 -2.24
CA LYS A 123 15.43 45.09 -0.82
C LYS A 123 14.18 44.63 -0.06
N GLY A 124 13.02 45.22 -0.36
CA GLY A 124 11.74 44.79 0.20
C GLY A 124 11.38 43.36 -0.19
N SER A 125 11.43 43.06 -1.49
CA SER A 125 11.18 41.72 -2.03
C SER A 125 12.15 40.67 -1.48
N LEU A 126 13.43 41.01 -1.33
CA LEU A 126 14.42 40.11 -0.74
C LEU A 126 14.10 39.79 0.73
N LYS A 127 13.67 40.79 1.51
CA LYS A 127 13.28 40.60 2.91
C LYS A 127 12.05 39.68 3.05
N GLU A 128 11.09 39.82 2.14
CA GLU A 128 9.93 38.93 2.06
C GLU A 128 10.33 37.50 1.68
N ALA A 129 11.22 37.34 0.68
CA ALA A 129 11.73 36.05 0.25
C ALA A 129 12.52 35.33 1.37
N VAL A 130 13.36 36.04 2.11
CA VAL A 130 14.08 35.48 3.28
C VAL A 130 13.09 35.04 4.37
N SER A 131 12.06 35.85 4.64
CA SER A 131 11.02 35.50 5.62
C SER A 131 10.17 34.31 5.17
N ALA A 132 9.98 34.13 3.86
CA ALA A 132 9.33 32.94 3.30
C ALA A 132 10.23 31.70 3.43
N ARG A 133 11.52 31.82 3.09
CA ARG A 133 12.50 30.74 3.26
C ARG A 133 12.55 30.24 4.70
N GLN A 134 12.63 31.13 5.68
CA GLN A 134 12.66 30.75 7.10
C GLN A 134 11.40 29.99 7.53
N ARG A 135 10.22 30.36 7.00
CA ARG A 135 8.97 29.64 7.26
C ARG A 135 8.99 28.24 6.65
N CYS A 136 9.45 28.12 5.40
CA CYS A 136 9.59 26.82 4.74
C CYS A 136 10.59 25.92 5.48
N GLU A 137 11.74 26.45 5.91
CA GLU A 137 12.73 25.70 6.70
C GLU A 137 12.15 25.19 8.02
N ALA A 138 11.36 26.01 8.71
CA ALA A 138 10.67 25.59 9.94
C ALA A 138 9.61 24.51 9.67
N GLU A 139 8.83 24.61 8.59
CA GLU A 139 7.85 23.59 8.18
C GLU A 139 8.53 22.27 7.79
N VAL A 140 9.68 22.33 7.10
CA VAL A 140 10.47 21.13 6.78
C VAL A 140 10.99 20.45 8.05
N ALA A 141 11.44 21.23 9.04
CA ALA A 141 11.91 20.67 10.30
C ALA A 141 10.78 19.94 11.07
N THR A 142 9.58 20.52 11.13
CA THR A 142 8.43 19.89 11.80
C THR A 142 7.94 18.65 11.05
N LEU A 143 7.95 18.68 9.72
CA LEU A 143 7.61 17.51 8.90
C LEU A 143 8.62 16.37 9.09
N LYS A 144 9.92 16.65 9.19
CA LYS A 144 10.95 15.63 9.48
C LYS A 144 10.77 15.00 10.85
N GLU A 145 10.41 15.79 11.86
CA GLU A 145 10.11 15.25 13.19
C GLU A 145 8.86 14.37 13.18
N ALA A 146 7.80 14.79 12.48
CA ALA A 146 6.59 13.99 12.31
C ALA A 146 6.85 12.68 11.54
N GLU A 147 7.68 12.71 10.50
CA GLU A 147 8.10 11.52 9.77
C GLU A 147 8.84 10.54 10.69
N ALA A 148 9.80 11.02 11.49
CA ALA A 148 10.53 10.18 12.44
C ALA A 148 9.59 9.48 13.45
N VAL A 149 8.59 10.21 13.96
CA VAL A 149 7.57 9.66 14.87
C VAL A 149 6.73 8.59 14.18
N LEU A 150 6.32 8.81 12.93
CA LEU A 150 5.53 7.84 12.17
C LEU A 150 6.34 6.58 11.85
N ILE A 151 7.62 6.71 11.49
CA ILE A 151 8.52 5.57 11.28
C ILE A 151 8.63 4.72 12.56
N ALA A 152 8.84 5.37 13.71
CA ALA A 152 8.92 4.68 14.99
C ALA A 152 7.61 3.92 15.32
N ARG A 153 6.44 4.54 15.10
CA ARG A 153 5.14 3.88 15.31
C ARG A 153 4.89 2.71 14.37
N CYS A 154 5.30 2.83 13.10
CA CYS A 154 5.21 1.72 12.15
C CYS A 154 6.08 0.53 12.60
N SER A 155 7.32 0.80 13.01
CA SER A 155 8.23 -0.24 13.53
C SER A 155 7.67 -0.92 14.79
N GLU A 156 7.05 -0.16 15.69
CA GLU A 156 6.39 -0.73 16.87
C GLU A 156 5.18 -1.59 16.49
N ALA A 157 4.36 -1.13 15.54
CA ALA A 157 3.21 -1.89 15.05
C ALA A 157 3.64 -3.21 14.38
N ASP A 158 4.68 -3.18 13.55
CA ASP A 158 5.24 -4.38 12.93
C ASP A 158 5.77 -5.37 13.98
N SER A 159 6.42 -4.87 15.03
CA SER A 159 6.89 -5.69 16.15
C SER A 159 5.72 -6.36 16.91
N ARG A 160 4.61 -5.63 17.11
CA ARG A 160 3.39 -6.17 17.74
C ARG A 160 2.72 -7.22 16.86
N ILE A 161 2.67 -7.00 15.54
CA ILE A 161 2.13 -7.98 14.59
C ILE A 161 2.94 -9.27 14.66
N ALA A 162 4.28 -9.17 14.59
CA ALA A 162 5.15 -10.34 14.69
C ALA A 162 4.98 -11.12 16.02
N ALA A 163 4.76 -10.41 17.13
CA ALA A 163 4.47 -11.03 18.42
C ALA A 163 3.13 -11.79 18.40
N LEU A 164 2.07 -11.15 17.89
CA LEU A 164 0.75 -11.78 17.78
C LEU A 164 0.76 -12.99 16.83
N GLU A 165 1.50 -12.92 15.71
CA GLU A 165 1.69 -14.06 14.80
C GLU A 165 2.41 -15.21 15.51
N SER A 166 3.46 -14.92 16.29
CA SER A 166 4.15 -15.94 17.09
C SER A 166 3.22 -16.61 18.11
N ASP A 167 2.41 -15.82 18.80
CA ASP A 167 1.46 -16.33 19.79
C ASP A 167 0.34 -17.15 19.14
N ALA A 168 -0.14 -16.73 17.96
CA ALA A 168 -1.12 -17.49 17.18
C ALA A 168 -0.54 -18.83 16.69
N VAL A 169 0.72 -18.87 16.26
CA VAL A 169 1.42 -20.12 15.89
C VAL A 169 1.56 -21.04 17.09
N LYS A 170 1.95 -20.52 18.26
CA LYS A 170 2.04 -21.31 19.50
C LYS A 170 0.69 -21.87 19.93
N ALA A 171 -0.38 -21.06 19.84
CA ALA A 171 -1.74 -21.50 20.14
C ALA A 171 -2.27 -22.55 19.14
N SER A 172 -1.81 -22.51 17.88
CA SER A 172 -2.12 -23.51 16.86
C SER A 172 -1.34 -24.82 17.06
N GLN A 173 -0.12 -24.72 17.59
CA GLN A 173 0.72 -25.87 17.97
C GLN A 173 0.36 -26.45 19.35
N ASP A 174 -0.66 -25.93 20.01
CA ASP A 174 -1.05 -26.34 21.35
C ASP A 174 -1.49 -27.82 21.33
N ASP A 175 -0.66 -28.68 21.92
CA ASP A 175 -0.83 -30.14 21.96
C ASP A 175 -2.18 -30.55 22.59
N SER A 176 -2.83 -29.65 23.34
CA SER A 176 -4.19 -29.84 23.84
C SER A 176 -5.23 -30.10 22.74
N LEU A 177 -5.14 -29.45 21.57
CA LEU A 177 -6.08 -29.72 20.47
C LEU A 177 -5.88 -31.12 19.89
N ARG A 178 -4.61 -31.54 19.72
CA ARG A 178 -4.27 -32.90 19.28
C ARG A 178 -4.71 -33.97 20.27
N LEU A 179 -4.57 -33.69 21.57
CA LEU A 179 -4.96 -34.62 22.64
C LEU A 179 -6.48 -34.80 22.67
N VAL A 180 -7.24 -33.70 22.54
CA VAL A 180 -8.71 -33.74 22.44
C VAL A 180 -9.18 -34.43 21.16
N GLU A 181 -8.51 -34.24 20.03
CA GLU A 181 -8.81 -34.96 18.79
C GLU A 181 -8.57 -36.47 18.94
N ALA A 182 -7.45 -36.86 19.58
CA ALA A 182 -7.15 -38.26 19.86
C ALA A 182 -8.23 -38.90 20.76
N GLU A 183 -8.59 -38.26 21.88
CA GLU A 183 -9.68 -38.73 22.75
C GLU A 183 -11.02 -38.84 22.02
N ASN A 184 -11.33 -37.90 21.11
CA ASN A 184 -12.56 -37.93 20.33
C ASN A 184 -12.58 -39.12 19.34
N THR A 185 -11.45 -39.41 18.70
CA THR A 185 -11.34 -40.60 17.83
C THR A 185 -11.48 -41.89 18.61
N GLU A 186 -10.87 -42.00 19.80
CA GLU A 186 -11.03 -43.15 20.68
C GLU A 186 -12.49 -43.33 21.09
N LEU A 187 -13.16 -42.25 21.53
CA LEU A 187 -14.58 -42.29 21.90
C LEU A 187 -15.49 -42.71 20.73
N LYS A 188 -15.20 -42.27 19.50
CA LYS A 188 -15.93 -42.71 18.30
C LYS A 188 -15.77 -44.21 18.07
N THR A 189 -14.55 -44.73 18.18
CA THR A 189 -14.32 -46.18 17.99
C THR A 189 -15.03 -47.02 19.06
N ARG A 190 -15.03 -46.58 20.33
CA ARG A 190 -15.80 -47.22 21.40
C ARG A 190 -17.31 -47.19 21.13
N CYS A 191 -17.84 -46.05 20.68
CA CYS A 191 -19.24 -45.94 20.28
C CYS A 191 -19.61 -46.89 19.14
N ASP A 192 -18.74 -47.03 18.12
CA ASP A 192 -18.97 -47.93 16.99
C ASP A 192 -18.93 -49.41 17.39
N LEU A 193 -18.06 -49.76 18.34
CA LEU A 193 -18.01 -51.11 18.93
C LEU A 193 -19.28 -51.43 19.71
N LEU A 194 -19.75 -50.51 20.55
CA LEU A 194 -21.01 -50.66 21.28
C LEU A 194 -22.20 -50.79 20.35
N ARG A 195 -22.25 -50.02 19.25
CA ARG A 195 -23.30 -50.16 18.23
C ARG A 195 -23.27 -51.54 17.56
N ARG A 196 -22.09 -52.06 17.22
CA ARG A 196 -21.94 -53.42 16.65
C ARG A 196 -22.33 -54.51 17.64
N GLU A 197 -22.00 -54.35 18.92
CA GLU A 197 -22.38 -55.31 19.96
C GLU A 197 -23.89 -55.34 20.18
N LEU A 198 -24.53 -54.18 20.30
CA LEU A 198 -25.99 -54.08 20.37
C LEU A 198 -26.67 -54.72 19.16
N GLN A 199 -26.10 -54.55 17.97
CA GLN A 199 -26.61 -55.19 16.76
C GLN A 199 -26.49 -56.72 16.83
N ARG A 200 -25.33 -57.24 17.26
CA ARG A 200 -25.13 -58.69 17.46
C ARG A 200 -26.08 -59.28 18.50
N GLN A 201 -26.30 -58.58 19.61
CA GLN A 201 -27.24 -59.00 20.65
C GLN A 201 -28.67 -59.05 20.13
N ARG A 202 -29.11 -58.04 19.36
CA ARG A 202 -30.43 -58.06 18.69
C ARG A 202 -30.56 -59.26 17.76
N GLU A 203 -29.56 -59.53 16.93
CA GLU A 203 -29.55 -60.67 16.01
C GLU A 203 -29.54 -62.02 16.74
N ALA A 204 -28.84 -62.13 17.87
CA ALA A 204 -28.84 -63.33 18.72
C ALA A 204 -30.22 -63.59 19.33
N VAL A 205 -30.87 -62.55 19.88
CA VAL A 205 -32.24 -62.63 20.41
C VAL A 205 -33.23 -63.00 19.31
N HIS A 206 -33.09 -62.44 18.09
CA HIS A 206 -33.93 -62.82 16.96
C HIS A 206 -33.71 -64.29 16.54
N ARG A 207 -32.46 -64.79 16.57
CA ARG A 207 -32.15 -66.20 16.28
C ARG A 207 -32.71 -67.16 17.34
N GLU A 208 -32.58 -66.83 18.63
CA GLU A 208 -33.17 -67.63 19.71
C GLU A 208 -34.70 -67.69 19.60
N ARG A 209 -35.35 -66.56 19.27
CA ARG A 209 -36.79 -66.53 18.99
C ARG A 209 -37.19 -67.41 17.80
N ALA A 210 -36.40 -67.41 16.74
CA ALA A 210 -36.67 -68.25 15.58
C ALA A 210 -36.56 -69.75 15.92
N GLN A 211 -35.55 -70.13 16.72
CA GLN A 211 -35.38 -71.52 17.17
C GLN A 211 -36.48 -71.99 18.13
N GLN A 212 -37.02 -71.10 18.97
CA GLN A 212 -38.17 -71.43 19.83
C GLN A 212 -39.45 -71.68 19.02
N VAL A 213 -39.65 -70.97 17.90
CA VAL A 213 -40.82 -71.17 17.02
C VAL A 213 -40.72 -72.48 16.24
N ASP A 214 -39.53 -72.91 15.84
CA ASP A 214 -39.31 -74.21 15.16
C ASP A 214 -39.36 -75.41 16.13
N SER A 215 -39.15 -75.20 17.44
CA SER A 215 -39.22 -76.25 18.46
C SER A 215 -40.64 -76.52 18.97
N SER A 216 -41.61 -75.68 18.61
CA SER A 216 -43.02 -75.78 19.02
C SER A 216 -43.96 -75.98 17.82
N GLY A 217 -43.67 -77.01 17.01
CA GLY A 217 -44.41 -77.34 15.79
C GLY A 217 -44.70 -78.83 15.64
N GLY A 218 -45.32 -79.44 16.65
CA GLY A 218 -45.96 -80.75 16.56
C GLY A 218 -47.39 -80.66 17.10
N GLU A 219 -48.34 -80.96 16.22
CA GLU A 219 -49.79 -81.17 16.45
C GLU A 219 -50.73 -79.96 16.46
N SER A 220 -51.59 -79.97 15.43
CA SER A 220 -52.92 -79.35 15.42
C SER A 220 -53.87 -80.26 16.23
N PRO A 221 -54.88 -79.71 16.92
CA PRO A 221 -56.18 -79.74 16.25
C PRO A 221 -57.07 -78.51 16.50
N ALA A 222 -57.88 -78.25 15.48
CA ALA A 222 -59.24 -77.69 15.52
C ALA A 222 -59.47 -76.29 16.14
N SER A 223 -59.92 -75.39 15.28
CA SER A 223 -60.69 -74.18 15.60
C SER A 223 -61.84 -74.49 16.59
N PRO A 224 -62.13 -73.58 17.53
CA PRO A 224 -63.07 -72.51 17.19
C PRO A 224 -62.67 -71.14 17.77
N SER A 225 -63.40 -70.12 17.31
CA SER A 225 -63.44 -68.73 17.81
C SER A 225 -62.41 -67.74 17.23
N THR A 226 -62.98 -66.75 16.57
CA THR A 226 -62.42 -65.81 15.62
C THR A 226 -61.95 -64.48 16.22
N GLU A 227 -61.60 -64.42 17.51
CA GLU A 227 -61.19 -63.14 18.14
C GLU A 227 -59.85 -63.19 18.89
N SER A 228 -59.40 -64.36 19.37
CA SER A 228 -58.18 -64.44 20.19
C SER A 228 -56.88 -64.62 19.39
N ALA A 229 -56.96 -65.09 18.13
CA ALA A 229 -55.79 -65.21 17.27
C ALA A 229 -55.26 -63.86 16.75
N SER A 230 -56.14 -62.86 16.63
CA SER A 230 -55.81 -61.50 16.20
C SER A 230 -54.97 -60.77 17.25
N ALA A 231 -55.30 -60.93 18.55
CA ALA A 231 -54.59 -60.28 19.64
C ALA A 231 -53.20 -60.90 19.88
N VAL A 232 -53.07 -62.23 19.78
CA VAL A 232 -51.79 -62.94 19.95
C VAL A 232 -50.85 -62.69 18.75
N GLN A 233 -51.37 -62.68 17.52
CA GLN A 233 -50.58 -62.26 16.34
C GLN A 233 -50.21 -60.78 16.38
N SER A 234 -51.06 -59.90 16.93
CA SER A 234 -50.74 -58.48 17.09
C SER A 234 -49.70 -58.23 18.17
N ALA A 235 -49.74 -58.99 19.28
CA ALA A 235 -48.75 -58.90 20.36
C ALA A 235 -47.38 -59.48 19.97
N LEU A 236 -47.33 -60.60 19.24
CA LEU A 236 -46.07 -61.16 18.71
C LEU A 236 -45.46 -60.29 17.60
N ARG A 237 -46.29 -59.58 16.81
CA ARG A 237 -45.82 -58.66 15.77
C ARG A 237 -45.30 -57.33 16.34
N ALA A 238 -45.91 -56.83 17.42
CA ALA A 238 -45.42 -55.68 18.18
C ALA A 238 -44.09 -55.97 18.91
N ALA A 239 -43.89 -57.21 19.39
CA ALA A 239 -42.67 -57.62 20.08
C ALA A 239 -41.49 -57.92 19.15
N ALA A 240 -41.73 -58.14 17.85
CA ALA A 240 -40.71 -58.47 16.84
C ALA A 240 -40.15 -57.24 16.09
N GLY A 241 -40.57 -56.02 16.44
CA GLY A 241 -40.08 -54.79 15.80
C GLY A 241 -40.49 -54.64 14.32
N GLY A 242 -41.45 -55.44 13.86
CA GLY A 242 -41.95 -55.40 12.50
C GLY A 242 -42.83 -54.17 12.29
N ILE A 243 -42.24 -53.10 11.77
CA ILE A 243 -42.95 -51.91 11.29
C ILE A 243 -43.90 -52.38 10.18
N THR A 244 -45.20 -52.34 10.42
CA THR A 244 -46.18 -52.73 9.40
C THR A 244 -46.30 -51.64 8.32
N GLU A 245 -46.80 -51.95 7.12
CA GLU A 245 -47.10 -50.92 6.10
C GLU A 245 -48.11 -49.87 6.61
N ARG A 246 -48.91 -50.22 7.64
CA ARG A 246 -49.78 -49.27 8.34
C ARG A 246 -48.98 -48.35 9.27
N ASP A 247 -47.91 -48.85 9.89
CA ASP A 247 -46.96 -48.03 10.65
C ASP A 247 -46.10 -47.17 9.71
N LEU A 248 -45.67 -47.71 8.56
CA LEU A 248 -44.99 -46.97 7.48
C LEU A 248 -45.91 -45.88 6.90
N ALA A 249 -47.19 -46.16 6.72
CA ALA A 249 -48.20 -45.19 6.31
C ALA A 249 -48.55 -44.19 7.43
N SER A 250 -48.42 -44.55 8.71
CA SER A 250 -48.52 -43.60 9.83
C SER A 250 -47.25 -42.75 10.00
N PHE A 251 -46.10 -43.23 9.50
CA PHE A 251 -44.83 -42.50 9.43
C PHE A 251 -44.79 -41.55 8.22
N VAL A 252 -45.32 -41.98 7.08
CA VAL A 252 -45.48 -41.18 5.84
C VAL A 252 -46.70 -40.25 5.94
N GLY A 253 -47.71 -40.62 6.72
CA GLY A 253 -48.93 -39.85 6.99
C GLY A 253 -48.83 -38.91 8.19
N ARG A 254 -47.62 -38.60 8.68
CA ARG A 254 -47.36 -37.53 9.66
C ARG A 254 -46.80 -36.30 8.90
N PRO A 255 -47.65 -35.33 8.51
CA PRO A 255 -47.21 -34.19 7.69
C PRO A 255 -46.27 -33.22 8.44
N ASP A 256 -46.09 -33.39 9.76
CA ASP A 256 -45.53 -32.33 10.60
C ASP A 256 -44.07 -32.54 11.08
N SER A 257 -43.39 -33.63 10.70
CA SER A 257 -42.01 -33.89 11.21
C SER A 257 -40.89 -34.01 10.16
N GLN A 258 -41.19 -34.30 8.89
CA GLN A 258 -40.19 -34.25 7.81
C GLN A 258 -40.07 -32.87 7.14
N GLY A 259 -41.07 -32.00 7.29
CA GLY A 259 -41.05 -30.64 6.74
C GLY A 259 -39.99 -29.74 7.39
N GLY A 260 -39.67 -29.95 8.67
CA GLY A 260 -38.65 -29.18 9.40
C GLY A 260 -37.22 -29.34 8.84
N PRO A 261 -36.66 -30.57 8.76
CA PRO A 261 -35.31 -30.78 8.27
C PRO A 261 -35.17 -30.48 6.77
N MET A 262 -36.17 -30.78 5.95
CA MET A 262 -36.13 -30.51 4.51
C MET A 262 -36.26 -29.01 4.19
N ARG A 263 -37.08 -28.25 4.94
CA ARG A 263 -37.12 -26.78 4.86
C ARG A 263 -35.82 -26.16 5.38
N SER A 264 -35.22 -26.70 6.44
CA SER A 264 -33.93 -26.22 6.95
C SER A 264 -32.77 -26.45 5.97
N SER A 265 -32.77 -27.60 5.29
CA SER A 265 -31.82 -27.93 4.22
C SER A 265 -32.01 -27.00 3.02
N LYS A 266 -33.26 -26.77 2.60
CA LYS A 266 -33.59 -25.83 1.51
C LYS A 266 -33.16 -24.40 1.83
N ALA A 267 -33.45 -23.91 3.03
CA ALA A 267 -33.03 -22.57 3.47
C ALA A 267 -31.50 -22.44 3.52
N LYS A 268 -30.80 -23.50 3.97
CA LYS A 268 -29.33 -23.53 3.97
C LYS A 268 -28.74 -23.56 2.56
N LEU A 269 -29.38 -24.28 1.63
CA LEU A 269 -29.01 -24.29 0.22
C LEU A 269 -29.18 -22.91 -0.42
N GLU A 270 -30.32 -22.25 -0.20
CA GLU A 270 -30.59 -20.89 -0.68
C GLU A 270 -29.59 -19.87 -0.10
N GLN A 271 -29.25 -19.99 1.19
CA GLN A 271 -28.23 -19.16 1.83
C GLN A 271 -26.84 -19.37 1.20
N LEU A 272 -26.44 -20.62 0.97
CA LEU A 272 -25.17 -20.94 0.32
C LEU A 272 -25.12 -20.46 -1.13
N MET A 273 -26.23 -20.55 -1.86
CA MET A 273 -26.32 -20.00 -3.22
C MET A 273 -26.14 -18.48 -3.22
N LYS A 274 -26.81 -17.76 -2.31
CA LYS A 274 -26.66 -16.32 -2.17
C LYS A 274 -25.23 -15.92 -1.81
N GLN A 275 -24.58 -16.66 -0.89
CA GLN A 275 -23.18 -16.45 -0.55
C GLN A 275 -22.24 -16.74 -1.73
N ASN A 276 -22.53 -17.75 -2.55
CA ASN A 276 -21.76 -18.05 -3.75
C ASN A 276 -21.84 -16.91 -4.78
N GLU A 277 -23.03 -16.33 -4.96
CA GLU A 277 -23.22 -15.18 -5.84
C GLU A 277 -22.52 -13.92 -5.30
N GLU A 278 -22.55 -13.70 -3.99
CA GLU A 278 -21.78 -12.64 -3.33
C GLU A 278 -20.29 -12.79 -3.60
N LEU A 279 -19.73 -13.98 -3.34
CA LEU A 279 -18.33 -14.29 -3.58
C LEU A 279 -17.94 -14.16 -5.05
N ARG A 280 -18.83 -14.50 -5.99
CA ARG A 280 -18.58 -14.27 -7.42
C ARG A 280 -18.52 -12.79 -7.76
N ARG A 281 -19.40 -11.96 -7.19
CA ARG A 281 -19.39 -10.51 -7.37
C ARG A 281 -18.12 -9.89 -6.78
N GLU A 282 -17.72 -10.30 -5.57
CA GLU A 282 -16.48 -9.87 -4.93
C GLU A 282 -15.25 -10.30 -5.73
N ASN A 283 -15.21 -11.53 -6.23
CA ASN A 283 -14.10 -12.01 -7.05
C ASN A 283 -13.98 -11.21 -8.36
N ALA A 284 -15.10 -10.93 -9.03
CA ALA A 284 -15.12 -10.08 -10.22
C ALA A 284 -14.65 -8.64 -9.91
N HIS A 285 -15.05 -8.08 -8.78
CA HIS A 285 -14.60 -6.77 -8.33
C HIS A 285 -13.08 -6.78 -8.04
N ASN A 286 -12.59 -7.75 -7.28
CA ASN A 286 -11.17 -7.89 -6.94
C ASN A 286 -10.31 -8.04 -8.20
N ASN A 287 -10.74 -8.86 -9.17
CA ASN A 287 -10.04 -9.00 -10.45
C ASN A 287 -9.99 -7.68 -11.23
N SER A 288 -11.06 -6.88 -11.20
CA SER A 288 -11.09 -5.55 -11.82
C SER A 288 -10.10 -4.59 -11.17
N VAL A 289 -10.05 -4.58 -9.83
CA VAL A 289 -9.11 -3.75 -9.05
C VAL A 289 -7.67 -4.17 -9.34
N ILE A 290 -7.37 -5.47 -9.34
CA ILE A 290 -6.04 -5.99 -9.69
C ILE A 290 -5.63 -5.55 -11.10
N ALA A 291 -6.53 -5.67 -12.08
CA ALA A 291 -6.25 -5.23 -13.46
C ALA A 291 -6.00 -3.71 -13.54
N GLN A 292 -6.71 -2.90 -12.76
CA GLN A 292 -6.46 -1.47 -12.66
C GLN A 292 -5.08 -1.17 -12.03
N GLN A 293 -4.71 -1.88 -10.97
CA GLN A 293 -3.41 -1.72 -10.30
C GLN A 293 -2.25 -2.14 -11.21
N ILE A 294 -2.40 -3.22 -11.98
CA ILE A 294 -1.40 -3.65 -12.97
C ILE A 294 -1.15 -2.53 -14.00
N ARG A 295 -2.21 -1.95 -14.55
CA ARG A 295 -2.09 -0.83 -15.51
C ARG A 295 -1.42 0.39 -14.89
N ALA A 296 -1.74 0.73 -13.64
CA ALA A 296 -1.09 1.83 -12.94
C ALA A 296 0.41 1.56 -12.76
N LEU A 297 0.79 0.34 -12.34
CA LEU A 297 2.19 -0.06 -12.18
C LEU A 297 2.97 -0.01 -13.51
N GLU A 298 2.36 -0.42 -14.61
CA GLU A 298 2.96 -0.31 -15.94
C GLU A 298 3.20 1.15 -16.34
N SER A 299 2.26 2.05 -16.04
CA SER A 299 2.42 3.49 -16.26
C SER A 299 3.57 4.07 -15.41
N TYR A 300 3.70 3.65 -14.14
CA TYR A 300 4.81 4.08 -13.29
C TYR A 300 6.16 3.61 -13.83
N LYS A 301 6.26 2.34 -14.26
CA LYS A 301 7.48 1.80 -14.88
C LYS A 301 7.86 2.53 -16.17
N ALA A 302 6.87 2.94 -16.98
CA ALA A 302 7.13 3.74 -18.17
C ALA A 302 7.69 5.12 -17.79
N ASN A 303 7.11 5.79 -16.79
CA ASN A 303 7.61 7.08 -16.30
C ASN A 303 9.03 6.99 -15.72
N GLU A 304 9.32 5.94 -14.95
CA GLU A 304 10.65 5.71 -14.38
C GLU A 304 11.71 5.53 -15.48
N ARG A 305 11.41 4.79 -16.55
CA ARG A 305 12.31 4.66 -17.71
C ARG A 305 12.60 5.99 -18.37
N VAL A 306 11.58 6.84 -18.54
CA VAL A 306 11.74 8.19 -19.09
C VAL A 306 12.63 9.03 -18.18
N GLN A 307 12.41 8.97 -16.86
CA GLN A 307 13.21 9.74 -15.90
C GLN A 307 14.67 9.32 -15.88
N ILE A 308 14.96 8.01 -15.95
CA ILE A 308 16.33 7.50 -16.11
C ILE A 308 16.96 8.04 -17.41
N GLY A 309 16.21 8.07 -18.51
CA GLY A 309 16.66 8.64 -19.78
C GLY A 309 16.97 10.15 -19.68
N ILE A 310 16.14 10.92 -18.97
CA ILE A 310 16.39 12.34 -18.72
C ILE A 310 17.66 12.54 -17.90
N GLU A 311 17.86 11.75 -16.84
CA GLU A 311 19.06 11.83 -15.99
C GLU A 311 20.33 11.49 -16.78
N TYR A 312 20.23 10.47 -17.64
CA TYR A 312 21.31 10.09 -18.55
C TYR A 312 21.71 11.24 -19.49
N LEU A 313 20.72 11.89 -20.13
CA LEU A 313 20.95 13.07 -20.98
C LEU A 313 21.54 14.24 -20.20
N ARG A 314 21.03 14.50 -18.99
CA ARG A 314 21.55 15.56 -18.11
C ARG A 314 23.02 15.35 -17.79
N ASN A 315 23.42 14.12 -17.48
CA ASN A 315 24.81 13.78 -17.18
C ASN A 315 25.73 13.99 -18.40
N ILE A 316 25.28 13.60 -19.59
CA ILE A 316 26.02 13.86 -20.84
C ILE A 316 26.19 15.36 -21.07
N MET A 317 25.10 16.14 -20.92
CA MET A 317 25.15 17.59 -21.08
C MET A 317 26.09 18.24 -20.06
N HIS A 318 26.04 17.80 -18.79
CA HIS A 318 26.91 18.31 -17.74
C HIS A 318 28.38 18.02 -18.03
N GLN A 319 28.72 16.78 -18.39
CA GLN A 319 30.10 16.41 -18.78
C GLN A 319 30.60 17.22 -19.98
N TYR A 320 29.74 17.46 -20.97
CA TYR A 320 30.10 18.27 -22.13
C TYR A 320 30.31 19.75 -21.77
N LEU A 321 29.43 20.34 -20.95
CA LEU A 321 29.51 21.75 -20.57
C LEU A 321 30.68 22.04 -19.61
N CYS A 322 31.05 21.08 -18.78
CA CYS A 322 32.18 21.19 -17.86
C CYS A 322 33.54 20.78 -18.47
N ALA A 323 33.54 20.23 -19.68
CA ALA A 323 34.79 19.90 -20.39
C ALA A 323 35.49 21.16 -20.92
N ALA A 324 36.82 21.10 -21.00
CA ALA A 324 37.64 22.17 -21.58
C ALA A 324 37.28 22.43 -23.06
N ASP A 325 37.45 23.67 -23.50
CA ASP A 325 37.04 24.14 -24.83
C ASP A 325 37.66 23.36 -26.00
N ASP A 326 38.87 22.84 -25.82
CA ASP A 326 39.58 22.02 -26.80
C ASP A 326 39.16 20.54 -26.78
N LEU A 327 38.54 20.10 -25.68
CA LEU A 327 38.03 18.74 -25.49
C LEU A 327 36.57 18.60 -25.95
N ARG A 328 35.75 19.64 -25.81
CA ARG A 328 34.33 19.64 -26.21
C ARG A 328 34.12 19.12 -27.65
N PRO A 329 34.81 19.62 -28.69
CA PRO A 329 34.62 19.12 -30.06
C PRO A 329 34.98 17.64 -30.23
N LYS A 330 35.93 17.12 -29.43
CA LYS A 330 36.38 15.72 -29.48
C LYS A 330 35.39 14.76 -28.81
N MET A 331 34.54 15.26 -27.92
CA MET A 331 33.50 14.46 -27.25
C MET A 331 32.25 14.26 -28.10
N ILE A 332 31.97 15.17 -29.04
CA ILE A 332 30.75 15.15 -29.88
C ILE A 332 30.56 13.79 -30.61
N PRO A 333 31.58 13.16 -31.23
CA PRO A 333 31.43 11.86 -31.88
C PRO A 333 30.98 10.74 -30.94
N ALA A 334 31.53 10.71 -29.73
CA ALA A 334 31.16 9.73 -28.71
C ALA A 334 29.72 9.98 -28.23
N ILE A 335 29.35 11.23 -28.00
CA ILE A 335 27.98 11.62 -27.58
C ILE A 335 26.95 11.22 -28.63
N CYS A 336 27.16 11.53 -29.91
CA CYS A 336 26.22 11.13 -30.96
C CYS A 336 26.13 9.61 -31.15
N THR A 337 27.19 8.86 -30.82
CA THR A 337 27.16 7.39 -30.86
C THR A 337 26.33 6.84 -29.72
N VAL A 338 26.55 7.37 -28.52
CA VAL A 338 25.80 7.06 -27.30
C VAL A 338 24.31 7.38 -27.42
N LEU A 339 23.97 8.49 -28.08
CA LEU A 339 22.58 8.89 -28.34
C LEU A 339 22.00 8.24 -29.61
N GLU A 340 22.73 7.30 -30.22
CA GLU A 340 22.30 6.53 -31.38
C GLU A 340 21.86 7.40 -32.57
N PHE A 341 22.56 8.51 -32.83
CA PHE A 341 22.24 9.38 -33.95
C PHE A 341 22.41 8.64 -35.28
N ASN A 342 21.45 8.81 -36.17
CA ASN A 342 21.52 8.28 -37.52
C ASN A 342 22.53 9.07 -38.37
N SER A 343 22.85 8.55 -39.57
CA SER A 343 23.85 9.16 -40.48
C SER A 343 23.51 10.60 -40.87
N THR A 344 22.22 10.91 -41.06
CA THR A 344 21.75 12.25 -41.38
C THR A 344 21.98 13.22 -40.22
N GLN A 345 21.57 12.83 -39.00
CA GLN A 345 21.76 13.63 -37.78
C GLN A 345 23.25 13.87 -37.48
N LYS A 346 24.10 12.85 -37.68
CA LYS A 346 25.57 13.00 -37.56
C LYS A 346 26.11 14.02 -38.57
N GLY A 347 25.60 14.00 -39.80
CA GLY A 347 25.93 14.99 -40.83
C GLY A 347 25.55 16.42 -40.45
N ASP A 348 24.35 16.63 -39.90
CA ASP A 348 23.89 17.94 -39.43
C ASP A 348 24.74 18.46 -38.27
N VAL A 349 25.10 17.59 -37.32
CA VAL A 349 25.98 17.94 -36.19
C VAL A 349 27.39 18.30 -36.67
N GLN A 350 27.93 17.58 -37.66
CA GLN A 350 29.22 17.88 -38.28
C GLN A 350 29.20 19.24 -38.98
N ALA A 351 28.11 19.55 -39.68
CA ALA A 351 27.94 20.84 -40.37
C ALA A 351 27.85 22.01 -39.39
N ALA A 352 27.15 21.82 -38.27
CA ALA A 352 27.03 22.83 -37.21
C ALA A 352 28.31 23.00 -36.38
N ASN A 353 29.19 21.99 -36.35
CA ASN A 353 30.43 22.00 -35.56
C ASN A 353 31.64 21.65 -36.43
N PRO A 354 32.19 22.59 -37.21
CA PRO A 354 33.28 22.33 -38.14
C PRO A 354 34.58 21.83 -37.48
N SER A 355 34.76 22.12 -36.20
CA SER A 355 35.91 21.70 -35.39
C SER A 355 35.77 20.28 -34.81
N CYS A 356 34.60 19.65 -34.98
CA CYS A 356 34.34 18.27 -34.56
C CYS A 356 35.07 17.27 -35.48
N PRO A 357 35.71 16.23 -34.93
CA PRO A 357 36.23 15.12 -35.72
C PRO A 357 35.15 14.47 -36.59
N ARG A 358 35.55 13.82 -37.70
CA ARG A 358 34.62 13.08 -38.56
C ARG A 358 34.05 11.87 -37.81
N PHE A 359 32.74 11.67 -37.98
CA PHE A 359 32.08 10.45 -37.52
C PHE A 359 32.56 9.27 -38.37
N HIS A 360 32.96 8.17 -37.73
CA HIS A 360 33.35 6.93 -38.39
C HIS A 360 32.14 6.01 -38.62
#